data_AF-A0A1F2TXA6-F1
#
_entry.id   AF-A0A1F2TXA6-F1
#
_cell.length_a   1.000
_cell.length_b   1.000
_cell.length_c   1.000
_cell.angle_alpha   90.00
_cell.angle_beta   90.00
_cell.angle_gamma   90.00
#
_symmetry.space_group_name_H-M   'P 1'
#
loop_
_entity.id
_entity.type
_entity.pdbx_description
1 polymer ?
#
loop_
_entity_poly.entity_id
_entity_poly.type
_entity_poly.pdbx_seq_one_letter_code
_entity_poly.pdbx_strand_id
1 'polypeptide(L)'
;MEIALRRLEGVHRVSISISNQTFEVIYRPGASFRPADVREAVGQADVSVVRFYVRARGQVQQEAGQRFLLAGKDKFLLVDADKLPLGTPLSIVGSVNDSSMPYELKVAEFKPVAPSR
;
A
#
# COMPACT_ATOMS: atom_id res chain seq x y z
N MET A 1 2.39 -11.94 -16.84
CA MET A 1 1.92 -11.16 -15.67
C MET A 1 2.01 -11.92 -14.34
N GLU A 2 1.18 -12.94 -14.07
CA GLU A 2 1.12 -13.57 -12.72
C GLU A 2 2.49 -14.09 -12.22
N ILE A 3 3.21 -14.80 -13.08
CA ILE A 3 4.53 -15.36 -12.76
C ILE A 3 5.53 -14.24 -12.41
N ALA A 4 5.48 -13.10 -13.12
CA ALA A 4 6.35 -11.96 -12.84
C ALA A 4 6.02 -11.34 -11.47
N LEU A 5 4.73 -11.12 -11.17
CA LEU A 5 4.28 -10.61 -9.88
C LEU A 5 4.67 -11.53 -8.71
N ARG A 6 4.57 -12.85 -8.88
CA ARG A 6 4.96 -13.83 -7.84
C ARG A 6 6.46 -13.86 -7.55
N ARG A 7 7.29 -13.37 -8.47
CA ARG A 7 8.75 -13.30 -8.32
C ARG A 7 9.23 -12.02 -7.64
N LEU A 8 8.34 -11.03 -7.45
CA LEU A 8 8.68 -9.81 -6.74
C LEU A 8 9.05 -10.12 -5.29
N GLU A 9 10.04 -9.39 -4.79
CA GLU A 9 10.55 -9.57 -3.44
C GLU A 9 9.45 -9.39 -2.40
N GLY A 10 9.37 -10.32 -1.44
CA GLY A 10 8.42 -10.23 -0.33
C GLY A 10 6.97 -10.53 -0.70
N VAL A 11 6.64 -10.85 -1.96
CA VAL A 11 5.29 -11.29 -2.32
C VAL A 11 4.97 -12.65 -1.69
N HIS A 12 3.79 -12.74 -1.09
CA HIS A 12 3.26 -13.97 -0.50
C HIS A 12 2.24 -14.63 -1.43
N ARG A 13 1.29 -13.85 -1.95
CA ARG A 13 0.21 -14.34 -2.80
C ARG A 13 -0.16 -13.31 -3.86
N VAL A 14 -0.53 -13.81 -5.03
CA VAL A 14 -1.11 -13.03 -6.12
C VAL A 14 -2.48 -13.61 -6.46
N SER A 15 -3.46 -12.76 -6.69
CA SER A 15 -4.78 -13.10 -7.22
C SER A 15 -5.09 -12.19 -8.41
N ILE A 16 -5.70 -12.71 -9.46
CA ILE A 16 -6.02 -11.95 -10.67
C ILE A 16 -7.49 -12.16 -11.02
N SER A 17 -8.20 -11.07 -11.26
CA SER A 17 -9.56 -11.08 -11.79
C SER A 17 -9.58 -10.37 -13.14
N ILE A 18 -9.72 -11.16 -14.20
CA ILE A 18 -9.83 -10.63 -15.57
C ILE A 18 -11.13 -9.87 -15.74
N SER A 19 -12.25 -10.39 -15.21
CA SER A 19 -13.57 -9.75 -15.30
C SER A 19 -13.60 -8.36 -14.67
N ASN A 20 -12.89 -8.19 -13.55
CA ASN A 20 -12.86 -6.94 -12.82
C ASN A 20 -11.65 -6.08 -13.22
N GLN A 21 -10.80 -6.55 -14.13
CA GLN A 21 -9.54 -5.90 -14.53
C GLN A 21 -8.67 -5.50 -13.32
N THR A 22 -8.60 -6.37 -12.31
CA THR A 22 -7.83 -6.14 -11.09
C THR A 22 -6.89 -7.29 -10.80
N PHE A 23 -5.83 -6.97 -10.07
CA PHE A 23 -4.98 -7.97 -9.43
C PHE A 23 -4.74 -7.54 -7.98
N GLU A 24 -4.58 -8.53 -7.11
CA GLU A 24 -4.24 -8.33 -5.71
C GLU A 24 -2.88 -8.95 -5.45
N VAL A 25 -1.99 -8.17 -4.82
CA VAL A 25 -0.68 -8.62 -4.35
C VAL A 25 -0.69 -8.53 -2.82
N ILE A 26 -0.54 -9.69 -2.18
CA ILE A 26 -0.39 -9.79 -0.73
C ILE A 26 1.09 -9.99 -0.44
N TYR A 27 1.66 -9.09 0.36
CA TYR A 27 3.06 -9.14 0.79
C TYR A 27 3.21 -9.90 2.12
N ARG A 28 4.39 -10.48 2.33
CA ARG A 28 4.81 -11.04 3.62
C ARG A 28 4.99 -9.90 4.64
N PRO A 29 4.80 -10.16 5.95
CA PRO A 29 5.11 -9.17 6.98
C PRO A 29 6.54 -8.65 6.85
N GLY A 30 6.72 -7.32 6.90
CA GLY A 30 8.03 -6.67 6.83
C GLY A 30 8.61 -6.48 5.43
N ALA A 31 7.93 -6.95 4.38
CA ALA A 31 8.23 -6.58 3.00
C ALA A 31 7.81 -5.13 2.70
N SER A 32 8.46 -4.52 1.71
CA SER A 32 8.17 -3.15 1.27
C SER A 32 7.24 -3.13 0.06
N PHE A 33 6.35 -2.15 0.04
CA PHE A 33 5.53 -1.85 -1.13
C PHE A 33 6.36 -1.11 -2.19
N ARG A 34 6.60 -1.79 -3.32
CA ARG A 34 7.40 -1.28 -4.45
C ARG A 34 6.54 -1.15 -5.72
N PRO A 35 5.78 -0.04 -5.87
CA PRO A 35 4.85 0.12 -7.00
C PRO A 35 5.55 0.14 -8.36
N ALA A 36 6.79 0.62 -8.45
CA ALA A 36 7.57 0.61 -9.68
C ALA A 36 7.83 -0.83 -10.19
N ASP A 37 8.32 -1.71 -9.31
CA ASP A 37 8.52 -3.12 -9.64
C ASP A 37 7.22 -3.81 -10.06
N VAL A 38 6.09 -3.46 -9.42
CA VAL A 38 4.78 -4.00 -9.80
C VAL A 38 4.37 -3.52 -11.19
N ARG A 39 4.55 -2.22 -11.51
CA ARG A 39 4.29 -1.67 -12.85
C ARG A 39 5.14 -2.35 -13.92
N GLU A 40 6.42 -2.54 -13.66
CA GLU A 40 7.33 -3.23 -14.57
C GLU A 40 6.88 -4.68 -14.81
N ALA A 41 6.56 -5.42 -13.74
CA ALA A 41 6.12 -6.81 -13.83
C ALA A 41 4.83 -7.00 -14.63
N VAL A 42 3.87 -6.07 -14.53
CA VAL A 42 2.65 -6.12 -15.36
C VAL A 42 2.86 -5.60 -16.78
N GLY A 43 3.77 -4.64 -16.95
CA GLY A 43 4.12 -4.06 -18.25
C GLY A 43 4.69 -5.08 -19.23
N GLN A 44 5.37 -6.12 -18.73
CA GLN A 44 5.82 -7.27 -19.53
C GLN A 44 4.67 -8.04 -20.23
N ALA A 45 3.42 -7.79 -19.85
CA ALA A 45 2.24 -8.39 -20.46
C ALA A 45 1.38 -7.34 -21.20
N ASP A 46 1.95 -6.18 -21.56
CA ASP A 46 1.25 -5.05 -22.18
C ASP A 46 0.07 -4.52 -21.35
N VAL A 47 0.12 -4.71 -20.02
CA VAL A 47 -0.87 -4.20 -19.08
C VAL A 47 -0.29 -3.01 -18.34
N SER A 48 -1.09 -1.93 -18.23
CA SER A 48 -0.74 -0.75 -17.44
C SER A 48 -1.52 -0.70 -16.13
N VAL A 49 -0.85 -0.38 -15.02
CA VAL A 49 -1.53 -0.12 -13.75
C VAL A 49 -2.10 1.30 -13.77
N VAL A 50 -3.43 1.44 -13.67
CA VAL A 50 -4.08 2.75 -13.61
C VAL A 50 -3.96 3.39 -12.22
N ARG A 51 -4.12 2.59 -11.17
CA ARG A 51 -4.08 3.06 -9.78
C ARG A 51 -3.76 1.91 -8.82
N PHE A 52 -3.05 2.24 -7.75
CA PHE A 52 -2.92 1.35 -6.60
C PHE A 52 -3.95 1.69 -5.53
N TYR A 53 -4.59 0.64 -5.00
CA TYR A 53 -5.42 0.72 -3.81
C TYR A 53 -4.85 -0.27 -2.81
N VAL A 54 -4.44 0.22 -1.64
CA VAL A 54 -3.69 -0.57 -0.66
C VAL A 54 -4.47 -0.71 0.63
N ARG A 55 -4.21 -1.82 1.33
CA ARG A 55 -4.54 -1.98 2.74
C ARG A 55 -3.23 -2.10 3.52
N ALA A 56 -2.85 -1.04 4.21
CA ALA A 56 -1.62 -0.97 5.00
C ALA A 56 -1.96 -0.98 6.50
N ARG A 57 -1.14 -1.67 7.29
CA ARG A 57 -1.23 -1.66 8.76
C ARG A 57 -0.01 -0.95 9.31
N GLY A 58 -0.21 -0.02 10.22
CA GLY A 58 0.87 0.81 10.74
C GLY A 58 0.41 1.79 11.81
N GLN A 59 1.28 2.72 12.17
CA GLN A 59 0.96 3.80 13.11
C GLN A 59 1.03 5.14 12.40
N VAL A 60 0.13 6.05 12.75
CA VAL A 60 0.17 7.43 12.26
C VAL A 60 1.08 8.25 13.15
N GLN A 61 2.05 8.92 12.54
CA GLN A 61 2.94 9.88 13.18
C GLN A 61 2.80 11.25 12.53
N GLN A 62 3.18 12.29 13.26
CA GLN A 62 3.17 13.66 12.77
C GLN A 62 4.59 14.23 12.80
N GLU A 63 5.05 14.74 11.67
CA GLU A 63 6.36 15.36 11.49
C GLU A 63 6.18 16.65 10.68
N ALA A 64 6.75 17.77 11.14
CA ALA A 64 6.67 19.07 10.44
C ALA A 64 5.26 19.50 10.00
N GLY A 65 4.23 19.14 10.77
CA GLY A 65 2.82 19.46 10.46
C GLY A 65 2.15 18.51 9.46
N GLN A 66 2.89 17.56 8.88
CA GLN A 66 2.36 16.51 8.01
C GLN A 66 2.14 15.22 8.78
N ARG A 67 1.17 14.42 8.35
CA ARG A 67 0.89 13.09 8.94
C ARG A 67 1.40 11.99 8.03
N PHE A 68 2.05 11.01 8.63
CA PHE A 68 2.62 9.87 7.94
C PHE A 68 2.09 8.57 8.53
N LEU A 69 1.76 7.60 7.67
CA LEU A 69 1.59 6.22 8.09
C LEU A 69 2.95 5.52 8.00
N LEU A 70 3.45 5.03 9.13
CA LEU A 70 4.58 4.12 9.19
C LEU A 70 4.06 2.68 9.20
N ALA A 71 4.26 1.97 8.09
CA ALA A 71 3.81 0.60 7.87
C ALA A 71 5.01 -0.31 7.61
N GLY A 72 5.62 -0.84 8.68
CA GLY A 72 6.85 -1.62 8.58
C GLY A 72 8.00 -0.76 8.07
N LYS A 73 8.52 -1.07 6.87
CA LYS A 73 9.58 -0.31 6.21
C LYS A 73 9.06 0.85 5.35
N ASP A 74 7.75 0.88 5.10
CA ASP A 74 7.15 1.87 4.22
C ASP A 74 6.65 3.08 5.01
N LYS A 75 6.84 4.27 4.44
CA LYS A 75 6.33 5.54 4.95
C LYS A 75 5.45 6.17 3.87
N PHE A 76 4.19 6.43 4.22
CA PHE A 76 3.24 7.09 3.34
C PHE A 76 2.90 8.46 3.89
N LEU A 77 2.96 9.50 3.05
CA LEU A 77 2.37 10.79 3.38
C LEU A 77 0.84 10.64 3.31
N LEU A 78 0.15 10.95 4.40
CA LEU A 78 -1.30 10.86 4.45
C LEU A 78 -1.94 12.15 3.96
N VAL A 79 -2.87 12.02 3.01
CA VAL A 79 -3.67 13.13 2.49
C VAL A 79 -5.05 13.11 3.14
N ASP A 80 -5.57 14.28 3.53
CA ASP A 80 -6.87 14.47 4.19
C ASP A 80 -7.06 13.67 5.49
N ALA A 81 -6.00 13.61 6.32
CA ALA A 81 -5.88 12.65 7.42
C ALA A 81 -6.07 13.23 8.83
N ASP A 82 -6.66 14.43 8.96
CA ASP A 82 -6.80 15.15 10.24
C ASP A 82 -7.59 14.39 11.31
N LYS A 83 -8.45 13.47 10.87
CA LYS A 83 -9.29 12.64 11.73
C LYS A 83 -8.60 11.37 12.24
N LEU A 84 -7.43 11.03 11.72
CA LEU A 84 -6.74 9.80 12.10
C LEU A 84 -6.03 9.96 13.45
N PRO A 85 -6.20 9.01 14.40
CA PRO A 85 -5.51 9.07 15.67
C PRO A 85 -4.01 8.86 15.51
N LEU A 86 -3.21 9.66 16.23
CA LEU A 86 -1.75 9.51 16.27
C LEU A 86 -1.35 8.39 17.25
N GLY A 87 -0.25 7.69 16.95
CA GLY A 87 0.36 6.67 17.82
C GLY A 87 -0.41 5.34 17.91
N THR A 88 -1.69 5.30 17.55
CA THR A 88 -2.49 4.08 17.56
C THR A 88 -2.23 3.22 16.33
N PRO A 89 -2.05 1.89 16.46
CA PRO A 89 -2.04 0.98 15.32
C PRO A 89 -3.36 1.00 14.55
N LEU A 90 -3.30 1.31 13.26
CA LEU A 90 -4.44 1.38 12.34
C LEU A 90 -4.23 0.46 11.15
N SER A 91 -5.35 -0.05 10.63
CA SER A 91 -5.45 -0.60 9.29
C SER A 91 -6.08 0.49 8.42
N ILE A 92 -5.32 1.02 7.48
CA ILE A 92 -5.74 2.07 6.55
C ILE A 92 -5.93 1.44 5.17
N VAL A 93 -7.03 1.81 4.52
CA VAL A 93 -7.31 1.48 3.13
C VAL A 93 -7.41 2.79 2.34
N GLY A 94 -6.75 2.85 1.19
CA GLY A 94 -6.74 4.07 0.38
C GLY A 94 -6.03 3.93 -0.95
N SER A 95 -6.16 4.97 -1.78
CA SER A 95 -5.46 5.05 -3.06
C SER A 95 -4.08 5.64 -2.88
N VAL A 96 -3.09 5.05 -3.53
CA VAL A 96 -1.71 5.55 -3.52
C VAL A 96 -1.45 6.37 -4.79
N ASN A 97 -0.89 7.56 -4.61
CA ASN A 97 -0.19 8.29 -5.65
C ASN A 97 1.30 7.95 -5.52
N ASP A 98 1.80 7.16 -6.46
CA ASP A 98 3.16 6.64 -6.49
C ASP A 98 4.14 7.50 -7.30
N SER A 99 3.75 8.73 -7.64
CA SER A 99 4.61 9.71 -8.35
C SER A 99 5.42 10.62 -7.42
N SER A 100 5.17 10.59 -6.11
CA SER A 100 5.89 11.38 -5.09
C SER A 100 6.68 10.47 -4.14
N MET A 101 7.65 11.03 -3.40
CA MET A 101 8.39 10.32 -2.37
C MET A 101 8.47 11.17 -1.09
N PRO A 102 7.98 10.68 0.08
CA PRO A 102 7.26 9.42 0.27
C PRO A 102 5.95 9.36 -0.53
N TYR A 103 5.48 8.15 -0.86
CA TYR A 103 4.22 7.97 -1.58
C TYR A 103 3.04 8.58 -0.81
N GLU A 104 2.14 9.22 -1.53
CA GLU A 104 0.92 9.79 -0.96
C GLU A 104 -0.18 8.73 -0.85
N LEU A 105 -0.76 8.58 0.33
CA LEU A 105 -1.90 7.71 0.59
C LEU A 105 -3.12 8.57 0.93
N LYS A 106 -4.06 8.64 -0.03
CA LYS A 106 -5.37 9.24 0.21
C LYS A 106 -6.27 8.23 0.91
N VAL A 107 -6.59 8.52 2.17
CA VAL A 107 -7.33 7.62 3.04
C VAL A 107 -8.79 7.54 2.59
N ALA A 108 -9.29 6.31 2.41
CA ALA A 108 -10.69 6.05 2.13
C ALA A 108 -11.41 5.44 3.34
N GLU A 109 -10.75 4.51 4.04
CA GLU A 109 -11.26 3.87 5.25
C GLU A 109 -10.11 3.65 6.22
N PHE A 110 -10.38 3.74 7.52
CA PHE A 110 -9.43 3.28 8.54
C PHE A 110 -10.16 2.63 9.71
N LYS A 111 -9.48 1.70 10.38
CA LYS A 111 -9.96 1.09 11.62
C LYS A 111 -8.81 0.81 12.59
N PRO A 112 -9.03 0.94 13.91
CA PRO A 112 -8.08 0.46 14.90
C PRO A 112 -7.76 -1.03 14.71
N VAL A 113 -6.50 -1.39 14.90
CA VAL A 113 -6.08 -2.79 14.96
C VAL A 113 -5.91 -3.14 16.43
N ALA A 114 -6.57 -4.21 16.88
CA ALA A 114 -6.36 -4.72 18.22
C ALA A 114 -4.86 -5.05 18.40
N PRO A 115 -4.25 -4.70 19.54
CA PRO A 115 -2.89 -5.14 19.82
C PRO A 115 -2.85 -6.67 19.73
N SER A 116 -1.86 -7.19 18.99
CA SER A 116 -1.58 -8.62 18.99
C SER A 116 -1.23 -9.02 20.42
N ARG A 117 -2.11 -9.78 21.07
CA ARG A 117 -1.85 -10.37 22.39
C ARG A 117 -0.75 -11.41 22.29
#